data_AF-A0AA48LE85-F1
#
_entry.id   AF-A0AA48LE85-F1
#
_cell.length_a   1.000
_cell.length_b   1.000
_cell.length_c   1.000
_cell.angle_alpha   90.00
_cell.angle_beta   90.00
_cell.angle_gamma   90.00
#
_symmetry.space_group_name_H-M   'P 1'
#
loop_
_entity.id
_entity.type
_entity.pdbx_description
1 polymer ?
#
loop_
_entity_poly.entity_id
_entity_poly.type
_entity_poly.pdbx_seq_one_letter_code
_entity_poly.pdbx_strand_id
1 'polypeptide(L)' 'MKIEFINHPYVFTDAGTRHEIKEIHGIPRVGAVLDADLNVLGSSMDTDCVSGVCPIK' A
#
# COMPACT_ATOMS: atom_id res chain seq x y z
N MET A 1 -7.02 1.76 -5.25
CA MET A 1 -6.01 0.68 -5.27
C MET A 1 -5.28 0.75 -3.94
N LYS A 2 -4.99 -0.38 -3.30
CA LYS A 2 -4.36 -0.45 -1.97
C LYS A 2 -3.08 -1.26 -2.06
N ILE A 3 -2.02 -0.86 -1.34
CA ILE A 3 -0.81 -1.67 -1.20
C ILE A 3 -1.11 -2.84 -0.26
N GLU A 4 -0.99 -4.07 -0.76
CA GLU A 4 -1.19 -5.29 0.02
C GLU A 4 0.13 -5.85 0.55
N PHE A 5 1.21 -5.75 -0.22
CA PHE A 5 2.50 -6.31 0.15
C PHE A 5 3.66 -5.49 -0.43
N ILE A 6 4.78 -5.42 0.29
CA ILE A 6 5.99 -4.72 -0.12
C ILE A 6 7.14 -5.73 -0.15
N ASN A 7 7.76 -5.89 -1.32
CA ASN A 7 8.97 -6.70 -1.48
C ASN A 7 10.00 -5.90 -2.25
N HIS A 8 10.88 -5.22 -1.52
CA HIS A 8 11.80 -4.24 -2.09
C HIS A 8 12.59 -4.83 -3.27
N PRO A 9 12.60 -4.19 -4.46
CA PRO A 9 12.18 -2.81 -4.74
C PRO A 9 10.74 -2.64 -5.26
N TYR A 10 9.83 -3.60 -5.05
CA TYR A 10 8.48 -3.61 -5.62
C TYR A 10 7.37 -3.49 -4.57
N VAL A 11 6.21 -3.00 -4.99
CA VAL A 11 4.94 -3.07 -4.27
C VAL A 11 3.91 -3.86 -5.06
N PHE A 12 3.06 -4.59 -4.34
CA PHE A 12 1.95 -5.36 -4.89
C PHE A 12 0.65 -4.78 -4.38
N THR A 13 -0.31 -4.62 -5.28
CA THR A 13 -1.58 -3.98 -4.98
C THR A 13 -2.70 -5.01 -4.87
N ASP A 14 -3.80 -4.61 -4.23
CA ASP A 14 -5.06 -5.36 -4.15
C ASP A 14 -5.65 -5.71 -5.52
N ALA A 15 -5.37 -4.90 -6.54
CA ALA A 15 -5.75 -5.15 -7.93
C ALA A 15 -4.88 -6.22 -8.62
N GLY A 16 -3.88 -6.79 -7.93
CA GLY A 16 -2.93 -7.75 -8.50
C GLY A 16 -1.87 -7.11 -9.40
N THR A 17 -1.68 -5.80 -9.34
CA THR A 17 -0.65 -5.10 -10.11
C THR A 17 0.65 -4.98 -9.33
N ARG A 18 1.78 -5.02 -10.05
CA ARG A 18 3.13 -4.83 -9.50
C ARG A 18 3.67 -3.49 -9.97
N HIS A 19 4.12 -2.66 -9.03
CA HIS A 19 4.78 -1.37 -9.30
C HIS A 19 6.17 -1.34 -8.67
N GLU A 20 7.07 -0.52 -9.21
CA GLU A 20 8.33 -0.23 -8.51
C GLU A 20 8.08 0.77 -7.38
N ILE A 21 8.74 0.59 -6.24
CA ILE A 21 8.60 1.49 -5.07
C ILE A 21 8.91 2.95 -5.46
N LYS A 22 9.85 3.16 -6.37
CA LYS A 22 10.24 4.50 -6.84
C LYS A 22 9.15 5.23 -7.66
N GLU A 23 8.16 4.50 -8.17
CA GLU A 23 7.02 5.06 -8.91
C GLU A 23 5.91 5.53 -7.97
N ILE A 24 5.94 5.11 -6.70
CA ILE A 24 4.96 5.50 -5.70
C ILE A 24 5.32 6.88 -5.16
N HIS A 25 4.41 7.84 -5.32
CA HIS A 25 4.57 9.18 -4.81
C HIS A 25 4.04 9.26 -3.37
N GLY A 26 4.96 9.22 -2.40
CA GLY A 26 4.65 9.32 -0.97
C GLY A 26 5.45 8.32 -0.13
N ILE A 27 4.93 7.97 1.06
CA ILE A 27 5.52 6.95 1.92
C ILE A 27 4.79 5.63 1.68
N PRO A 28 5.39 4.68 0.93
CA PRO A 28 4.78 3.38 0.67
C PRO A 28 4.76 2.56 1.97
N ARG A 29 3.57 2.12 2.35
CA ARG A 29 3.33 1.22 3.49
C ARG A 29 2.16 0.30 3.15
N VAL A 30 2.16 -0.92 3.70
CA VAL A 30 1.02 -1.83 3.56
C VAL A 30 -0.24 -1.14 4.10
N GLY A 31 -1.35 -1.26 3.36
CA GLY A 31 -2.60 -0.56 3.65
C GLY A 31 -2.68 0.88 3.14
N ALA A 32 -1.62 1.42 2.52
CA ALA A 32 -1.69 2.70 1.85
C ALA A 32 -2.67 2.64 0.67
N VAL A 33 -3.50 3.66 0.53
CA VAL A 33 -4.41 3.83 -0.61
C VAL A 33 -3.73 4.68 -1.67
N LEU A 34 -3.70 4.18 -2.89
CA LEU A 34 -3.16 4.80 -4.08
C LEU A 34 -4.29 5.29 -5.00
N ASP A 35 -4.08 6.46 -5.60
CA ASP A 35 -4.86 6.93 -6.75
C ASP A 35 -4.36 6.32 -8.08
N ALA A 36 -4.93 6.79 -9.20
CA ALA A 36 -4.54 6.34 -10.54
C ALA A 36 -3.12 6.77 -10.95
N ASP A 37 -2.59 7.82 -10.31
CA ASP A 37 -1.27 8.41 -10.58
C ASP A 37 -0.23 7.94 -9.54
N LEU A 38 -0.53 6.88 -8.78
CA LEU A 38 0.35 6.27 -7.78
C LEU A 38 0.70 7.20 -6.60
N ASN A 39 -0.13 8.21 -6.31
CA ASN A 39 0.01 9.02 -5.11
C ASN A 39 -0.61 8.32 -3.90
N VAL A 40 0.10 8.35 -2.77
CA VAL A 40 -0.42 7.87 -1.49
C VAL A 40 -1.43 8.87 -0.94
N LEU A 41 -2.72 8.56 -1.08
CA LEU A 41 -3.84 9.39 -0.59
C LEU A 41 -4.05 9.26 0.92
N GLY A 42 -3.62 8.16 1.52
CA GLY A 42 -3.83 7.88 2.93
C GLY A 42 -3.64 6.40 3.27
N SER A 43 -4.32 5.93 4.30
CA SER A 43 -4.34 4.52 4.69
C SER A 43 -5.76 4.04 4.89
N SER A 44 -6.07 2.85 4.36
CA SER A 44 -7.29 2.14 4.72
C SER A 44 -7.08 1.50 6.10
N MET A 45 -7.90 1.86 7.07
CA MET A 45 -7.97 1.16 8.35
C MET A 45 -8.94 -0.01 8.16
N ASP A 46 -8.41 -1.22 8.00
CA ASP A 46 -9.22 -2.43 8.12
C ASP A 46 -9.53 -2.66 9.59
N THR A 47 -10.82 -2.73 9.94
CA THR A 47 -11.30 -2.99 11.30
C THR A 47 -10.89 -4.37 11.84
N ASP A 48 -10.44 -5.26 10.96
CA ASP A 48 -9.90 -6.58 11.31
C ASP A 48 -8.39 -6.54 11.64
N CYS A 49 -7.73 -5.38 11.50
CA CYS A 49 -6.36 -5.19 11.99
C CYS A 49 -6.37 -4.92 13.50
N VAL A 50 -5.72 -5.78 14.29
CA VAL A 50 -5.52 -5.55 15.73
C VAL A 50 -4.86 -4.17 15.93
N SER A 51 -5.56 -3.25 16.60
CA SER A 51 -5.16 -1.85 16.85
C SER A 51 -5.23 -0.87 15.66
N GLY A 52 -5.98 -1.17 14.59
CA GLY A 52 -6.27 -0.21 13.50
C GLY A 52 -5.09 0.09 12.57
N VAL A 53 -3.96 -0.58 12.77
CA VAL A 53 -2.80 -0.55 11.88
C VAL A 53 -2.40 -2.00 11.68
N CYS A 54 -2.60 -2.54 10.48
CA CYS A 54 -2.16 -3.89 10.20
C CYS A 54 -0.65 -3.98 10.43
N PRO A 55 -0.20 -4.89 11.32
CA PRO A 55 1.22 -5.08 11.55
C PRO A 55 1.83 -5.52 10.22
N ILE A 56 2.95 -4.88 9.89
CA ILE A 56 3.83 -5.25 8.80
C ILE A 56 4.00 -6.77 8.84
N LYS A 57 3.44 -7.45 7.85
CA LYS A 57 4.11 -8.59 7.26
C LYS A 57 4.62 -8.16 5.90
#